data_AF-A0A7Y8RNS4-F1
#
_entry.id   AF-A0A7Y8RNS4-F1
#
_cell.length_a   1.000
_cell.length_b   1.000
_cell.length_c   1.000
_cell.angle_alpha   90.00
_cell.angle_beta   90.00
_cell.angle_gamma   90.00
#
_symmetry.space_group_name_H-M   'P 1'
#
loop_
_entity.id
_entity.type
_entity.pdbx_description
1 polymer ?
#
loop_
_entity_poly.entity_id
_entity_poly.type
_entity_poly.pdbx_seq_one_letter_code
_entity_poly.pdbx_strand_id
1 'polypeptide(L)'
;LGLSERVIGLTLIGVGTSLPCLATSLIAALRGERDIAVGNVIGSNLFNLLGVLGLTALLAPSPLSVSPNALDFDLPVMLGVVVLCLPVFYTGYRVTRAEGLVLLGLYLAYGLHVMAFTTGMPLATKLEHLMLYYVLPVLVAFLLFSTLRAWRRQHKREPQ
;
A
#
# COMPACT_ATOMS: atom_id res chain seq x y z
N LEU A 1 31.23 0.83 -3.18
CA LEU A 1 29.86 0.28 -3.30
C LEU A 1 28.89 1.29 -2.72
N GLY A 2 28.57 2.31 -3.52
CA GLY A 2 27.76 3.46 -3.12
C GLY A 2 26.27 3.19 -3.32
N LEU A 3 25.65 2.53 -2.35
CA LEU A 3 24.20 2.56 -2.19
C LEU A 3 23.85 3.89 -1.49
N SER A 4 23.07 4.73 -2.14
CA SER A 4 22.58 5.99 -1.54
C SER A 4 21.91 5.70 -0.19
N GLU A 5 22.18 6.51 0.84
CA GLU A 5 21.54 6.39 2.17
C GLU A 5 20.02 6.27 2.09
N ARG A 6 19.40 6.83 1.04
CA ARG A 6 17.98 6.66 0.72
C ARG A 6 17.57 5.21 0.47
N VAL A 7 18.39 4.43 -0.24
CA VAL A 7 18.12 3.00 -0.52
C VAL A 7 18.27 2.17 0.74
N ILE A 8 19.25 2.48 1.59
CA ILE A 8 19.42 1.78 2.88
C ILE A 8 18.25 2.12 3.83
N GLY A 9 17.85 3.39 3.90
CA GLY A 9 16.74 3.85 4.72
C GLY A 9 15.38 3.29 4.29
N LEU A 10 15.03 3.37 3.00
CA LEU A 10 13.75 2.86 2.49
C LEU A 10 13.69 1.33 2.48
N THR A 11 14.78 0.65 2.12
CA THR A 11 14.74 -0.79 1.83
C THR A 11 15.25 -1.65 2.98
N LEU A 12 16.35 -1.30 3.64
CA LEU A 12 16.91 -2.15 4.70
C LEU A 12 16.20 -1.90 6.04
N ILE A 13 16.05 -0.63 6.41
CA ILE A 13 15.40 -0.23 7.67
C ILE A 13 13.88 -0.40 7.54
N GLY A 14 13.27 0.11 6.46
CA GLY A 14 11.82 0.01 6.23
C GLY A 14 11.30 -1.42 6.16
N VAL A 15 12.00 -2.31 5.45
CA VAL A 15 11.65 -3.75 5.41
C VAL A 15 11.95 -4.41 6.76
N GLY A 16 13.09 -4.08 7.39
CA GLY A 16 13.47 -4.61 8.69
C GLY A 16 12.43 -4.37 9.79
N THR A 17 11.86 -3.16 9.86
CA THR A 17 10.83 -2.81 10.84
C THR A 17 9.45 -3.42 10.52
N SER A 18 9.15 -3.61 9.23
CA SER A 18 7.85 -4.13 8.79
C SER A 18 7.79 -5.67 8.74
N LEU A 19 8.94 -6.35 8.69
CA LEU A 19 9.05 -7.82 8.68
C LEU A 19 8.38 -8.49 9.88
N PRO A 20 8.56 -8.04 11.13
CA PRO A 20 7.83 -8.58 12.28
C PRO A 20 6.31 -8.43 12.11
N CYS A 21 5.84 -7.28 11.64
CA CYS A 21 4.40 -7.04 11.43
C CYS A 21 3.81 -7.88 10.29
N LEU A 22 4.61 -8.12 9.24
CA LEU A 22 4.26 -9.06 8.17
C LEU A 22 4.14 -10.48 8.73
N ALA A 23 5.12 -10.91 9.53
CA ALA A 23 5.14 -12.24 10.12
C ALA A 23 3.96 -12.45 11.08
N THR A 24 3.62 -11.49 11.95
CA THR A 24 2.46 -11.58 12.84
C THR A 24 1.16 -11.66 12.06
N SER A 25 0.98 -10.82 11.03
CA SER A 25 -0.22 -10.83 10.17
C SER A 25 -0.36 -12.14 9.40
N LEU A 26 0.75 -12.67 8.88
CA LEU A 26 0.77 -13.93 8.15
C LEU A 26 0.42 -15.12 9.05
N ILE A 27 1.03 -15.19 10.24
CA ILE A 27 0.75 -16.25 11.21
C ILE A 27 -0.71 -16.20 11.65
N ALA A 28 -1.25 -15.01 11.95
CA ALA A 28 -2.67 -14.83 12.28
C ALA A 28 -3.58 -15.31 11.13
N ALA A 29 -3.27 -14.92 9.89
CA ALA A 29 -4.02 -15.35 8.71
C ALA A 29 -3.99 -16.87 8.50
N LEU A 30 -2.83 -17.51 8.71
CA LEU A 30 -2.66 -18.97 8.60
C LEU A 30 -3.43 -19.73 9.70
N ARG A 31 -3.58 -19.13 10.88
CA ARG A 31 -4.37 -19.67 11.99
C ARG A 31 -5.88 -19.47 11.84
N GLY A 32 -6.33 -18.79 10.78
CA GLY A 32 -7.74 -18.46 10.55
C GLY A 32 -8.21 -17.19 11.27
N GLU A 33 -7.32 -16.53 12.01
CA GLU A 33 -7.56 -15.29 12.76
C GLU A 33 -7.48 -14.06 11.85
N ARG A 34 -8.37 -14.01 10.86
CA ARG A 34 -8.33 -12.99 9.80
C ARG A 34 -8.56 -11.57 10.32
N ASP A 35 -9.41 -11.42 11.33
CA ASP A 35 -9.70 -10.12 11.94
C ASP A 35 -8.47 -9.55 12.66
N ILE A 36 -7.68 -10.41 13.29
CA ILE A 36 -6.39 -10.04 13.90
C ILE A 36 -5.39 -9.62 12.83
N ALA A 37 -5.30 -10.35 11.72
CA ALA A 37 -4.40 -10.02 10.62
C ALA A 37 -4.73 -8.64 10.00
N VAL A 38 -6.03 -8.39 9.73
CA VAL A 38 -6.48 -7.10 9.18
C VAL A 38 -6.32 -5.98 10.20
N GLY A 39 -6.66 -6.23 11.46
CA GLY A 39 -6.50 -5.28 12.56
C GLY A 39 -5.06 -4.86 12.78
N ASN A 40 -4.10 -5.79 12.66
CA ASN A 40 -2.68 -5.49 12.73
C ASN A 40 -2.25 -4.55 11.59
N VAL A 41 -2.62 -4.84 10.35
CA VAL A 41 -2.25 -4.00 9.19
C VAL A 41 -2.85 -2.59 9.30
N ILE A 42 -4.13 -2.47 9.65
CA ILE A 42 -4.79 -1.16 9.78
C ILE A 42 -4.23 -0.38 10.98
N GLY A 43 -4.10 -1.05 12.13
CA GLY A 43 -3.61 -0.44 13.37
C GLY A 43 -2.18 0.07 13.26
N SER A 44 -1.26 -0.71 12.67
CA SER A 44 0.13 -0.29 12.48
C SER A 44 0.24 0.92 11.55
N ASN A 45 -0.55 1.00 10.47
CA ASN A 45 -0.55 2.16 9.58
C ASN A 45 -1.10 3.43 10.26
N LEU A 46 -2.18 3.30 11.02
CA LEU A 46 -2.73 4.41 11.81
C LEU A 46 -1.73 4.90 12.87
N PHE A 47 -1.09 3.98 13.60
CA PHE A 47 -0.10 4.32 14.61
C PHE A 47 1.14 4.99 13.99
N ASN A 48 1.62 4.52 12.83
CA ASN A 48 2.76 5.12 12.15
C ASN A 48 2.45 6.55 11.67
N LEU A 49 1.26 6.78 11.09
CA LEU A 49 0.89 8.09 10.56
C LEU A 49 0.49 9.10 11.65
N LEU A 50 -0.27 8.67 12.66
CA LEU A 50 -0.79 9.59 13.69
C LEU A 50 0.13 9.67 14.90
N GLY A 51 0.61 8.52 15.38
CA GLY A 51 1.46 8.42 16.56
C GLY A 51 2.91 8.76 16.25
N VAL A 52 3.57 7.94 15.42
CA VAL A 52 5.02 8.07 15.17
C VAL A 52 5.35 9.37 14.44
N LEU A 53 4.71 9.63 13.29
CA LEU A 53 4.97 10.85 12.52
C LEU A 53 4.54 12.11 13.29
N GLY A 54 3.38 12.09 13.95
CA GLY A 54 2.91 13.20 14.78
C GLY A 54 3.86 13.52 15.94
N LEU A 55 4.28 12.51 16.68
CA LEU A 55 5.24 12.69 17.78
C LEU A 55 6.61 13.14 17.27
N THR A 56 7.06 12.59 16.15
CA THR A 56 8.34 12.98 15.53
C THR A 56 8.28 14.44 15.08
N ALA A 57 7.15 14.90 14.51
CA ALA A 57 6.97 16.31 14.14
C ALA A 57 6.96 17.25 15.35
N LEU A 58 6.44 16.80 16.50
CA LEU A 58 6.45 17.58 17.74
C LEU A 58 7.84 17.69 18.39
N LEU A 59 8.61 16.60 18.33
CA LEU A 59 9.92 16.52 19.00
C LEU A 59 11.08 16.96 18.11
N ALA A 60 10.87 17.07 16.79
CA ALA A 60 11.92 17.47 15.87
C ALA A 60 12.38 18.92 16.14
N PRO A 61 13.70 19.17 16.22
CA PRO A 61 14.23 20.51 16.45
C PRO A 61 14.06 21.46 15.25
N SER A 62 13.71 20.92 14.08
CA SER A 62 13.45 21.64 12.85
C SER A 62 12.29 21.00 12.08
N PRO A 63 11.64 21.73 11.14
CA PRO A 63 10.57 21.17 10.34
C PRO A 63 11.02 19.93 9.57
N LEU A 64 10.20 18.88 9.59
CA LEU A 64 10.44 17.68 8.81
C LEU A 64 10.36 18.01 7.32
N SER A 65 11.48 17.88 6.62
CA SER A 65 11.53 18.08 5.17
C SER A 65 10.92 16.87 4.46
N VAL A 66 9.89 17.12 3.67
CA VAL A 66 9.27 16.11 2.79
C VAL A 66 9.88 16.25 1.40
N SER A 67 10.31 15.14 0.80
CA SER A 67 10.88 15.19 -0.54
C SER A 67 9.80 15.55 -1.58
N PRO A 68 10.10 16.35 -2.62
CA PRO A 68 9.12 16.68 -3.66
C PRO A 68 8.52 15.44 -4.33
N ASN A 69 9.32 14.41 -4.60
CA ASN A 69 8.84 13.14 -5.15
C ASN A 69 7.82 12.44 -4.22
N ALA A 70 8.02 12.54 -2.91
CA ALA A 70 7.07 11.98 -1.96
C ALA A 70 5.70 12.68 -2.02
N LEU A 71 5.67 13.98 -2.32
CA LEU A 71 4.43 14.75 -2.50
C LEU A 71 3.77 14.47 -3.85
N ASP A 72 4.57 14.43 -4.92
CA ASP A 72 4.07 14.36 -6.30
C ASP A 72 3.68 12.94 -6.72
N PHE A 73 4.27 11.91 -6.11
CA PHE A 73 4.07 10.51 -6.51
C PHE A 73 3.68 9.59 -5.35
N ASP A 74 4.49 9.51 -4.28
CA ASP A 74 4.28 8.50 -3.23
C ASP A 74 2.95 8.72 -2.47
N LEU A 75 2.62 9.97 -2.14
CA LEU A 75 1.37 10.35 -1.47
C LEU A 75 0.11 10.07 -2.31
N PRO A 76 0.04 10.52 -3.58
CA PRO A 76 -1.08 10.18 -4.47
C PRO A 76 -1.26 8.67 -4.66
N VAL A 77 -0.17 7.90 -4.79
CA VAL A 77 -0.23 6.44 -4.90
C VAL A 77 -0.76 5.82 -3.61
N MET A 78 -0.28 6.27 -2.44
CA MET A 78 -0.77 5.82 -1.14
C MET A 78 -2.27 6.07 -0.99
N LEU A 79 -2.75 7.28 -1.35
CA LEU A 79 -4.18 7.61 -1.33
C LEU A 79 -4.98 6.71 -2.30
N GLY A 80 -4.46 6.48 -3.50
CA GLY A 80 -5.08 5.57 -4.47
C GLY A 80 -5.26 4.16 -3.91
N VAL A 81 -4.23 3.61 -3.26
CA VAL A 81 -4.29 2.28 -2.62
C VAL A 81 -5.30 2.25 -1.47
N VAL A 82 -5.39 3.31 -0.65
CA VAL A 82 -6.41 3.41 0.40
C VAL A 82 -7.82 3.36 -0.19
N VAL A 83 -8.06 4.10 -1.27
CA VAL A 83 -9.36 4.07 -1.97
C VAL A 83 -9.64 2.69 -2.56
N LEU A 84 -8.63 2.02 -3.12
CA LEU A 84 -8.72 0.63 -3.62
C LEU A 84 -9.16 -0.36 -2.54
N CYS A 85 -8.62 -0.19 -1.34
CA CYS A 85 -8.90 -1.06 -0.21
C CYS A 85 -10.34 -0.95 0.30
N LEU A 86 -11.03 0.20 0.09
CA LEU A 86 -12.41 0.41 0.54
C LEU A 86 -13.37 -0.67 0.03
N PRO A 87 -13.54 -0.90 -1.29
CA PRO A 87 -14.40 -1.97 -1.76
C PRO A 87 -13.85 -3.35 -1.42
N VAL A 88 -12.53 -3.57 -1.44
CA VAL A 88 -11.95 -4.88 -1.09
C VAL A 88 -12.34 -5.31 0.33
N PHE A 89 -12.34 -4.37 1.29
CA PHE A 89 -12.77 -4.65 2.66
C PHE A 89 -14.29 -4.66 2.83
N TYR A 90 -15.03 -3.85 2.07
CA TYR A 90 -16.49 -3.80 2.15
C TYR A 90 -17.19 -4.97 1.44
N THR A 91 -16.53 -5.59 0.46
CA THR A 91 -17.10 -6.69 -0.34
C THR A 91 -17.09 -8.00 0.44
N GLY A 92 -18.11 -8.21 1.27
CA GLY A 92 -18.30 -9.46 2.01
C GLY A 92 -17.29 -9.70 3.13
N TYR A 93 -16.63 -8.64 3.62
CA TYR A 93 -15.67 -8.63 4.74
C TYR A 93 -14.54 -9.66 4.59
N ARG A 94 -14.15 -9.98 3.35
CA ARG A 94 -13.18 -11.03 3.06
C ARG A 94 -12.31 -10.64 1.88
N VAL A 95 -11.00 -10.60 2.11
CA VAL A 95 -10.01 -10.48 1.03
C VAL A 95 -9.80 -11.85 0.39
N THR A 96 -10.05 -11.93 -0.91
CA THR A 96 -9.85 -13.13 -1.72
C THR A 96 -8.39 -13.25 -2.19
N ARG A 97 -7.97 -14.47 -2.56
CA ARG A 97 -6.62 -14.71 -3.11
C ARG A 97 -6.33 -13.85 -4.36
N ALA A 98 -7.34 -13.60 -5.19
CA ALA A 98 -7.19 -12.77 -6.38
C ALA A 98 -6.93 -11.30 -6.02
N GLU A 99 -7.68 -10.74 -5.05
CA GLU A 99 -7.45 -9.38 -4.54
C GLU A 99 -6.07 -9.26 -3.89
N GLY A 100 -5.65 -10.25 -3.10
CA GLY A 100 -4.30 -10.29 -2.53
C GLY A 100 -3.19 -10.31 -3.58
N LEU A 101 -3.39 -11.03 -4.68
CA LEU A 101 -2.40 -11.11 -5.77
C LEU A 101 -2.31 -9.79 -6.55
N VAL A 102 -3.43 -9.08 -6.73
CA VAL A 102 -3.45 -7.73 -7.30
C VAL A 102 -2.72 -6.75 -6.38
N LEU A 103 -3.01 -6.76 -5.07
CA LEU A 103 -2.33 -5.89 -4.09
C LEU A 103 -0.82 -6.16 -4.05
N LEU A 104 -0.41 -7.43 -4.09
CA LEU A 104 1.01 -7.79 -4.13
C LEU A 104 1.68 -7.35 -5.44
N GLY A 105 1.00 -7.51 -6.58
CA GLY A 105 1.49 -7.03 -7.87
C GLY A 105 1.69 -5.51 -7.90
N LEU A 106 0.75 -4.76 -7.33
CA LEU A 106 0.85 -3.30 -7.16
C LEU A 106 2.04 -2.91 -6.28
N TYR A 107 2.25 -3.63 -5.17
CA TYR A 107 3.40 -3.41 -4.28
C TYR A 107 4.74 -3.65 -5.00
N LEU A 108 4.85 -4.74 -5.75
CA LEU A 108 6.07 -5.04 -6.52
C LEU A 108 6.34 -4.01 -7.61
N ALA A 109 5.29 -3.55 -8.31
CA ALA A 109 5.42 -2.50 -9.31
C ALA A 109 5.92 -1.18 -8.70
N TYR A 110 5.35 -0.77 -7.57
CA TYR A 110 5.79 0.41 -6.82
C TYR A 110 7.24 0.28 -6.33
N GLY A 111 7.59 -0.86 -5.71
CA GLY A 111 8.95 -1.12 -5.24
C GLY A 111 9.99 -1.07 -6.38
N LEU A 112 9.65 -1.61 -7.54
CA LEU A 112 10.52 -1.57 -8.72
C LEU A 112 10.70 -0.14 -9.24
N HIS A 113 9.64 0.67 -9.24
CA HIS A 113 9.72 2.08 -9.63
C HIS A 113 10.63 2.88 -8.69
N VAL A 114 10.46 2.74 -7.37
CA VAL A 114 11.32 3.40 -6.37
C VAL A 114 12.78 2.97 -6.54
N MET A 115 13.04 1.68 -6.78
CA MET A 115 14.38 1.16 -7.03
C MET A 115 14.99 1.72 -8.34
N ALA A 116 14.22 1.80 -9.42
CA ALA A 116 14.66 2.37 -10.69
C ALA A 116 14.97 3.87 -10.57
N PHE A 117 14.13 4.62 -9.83
CA PHE A 117 14.31 6.04 -9.55
C PHE A 117 15.59 6.29 -8.74
N THR A 118 15.82 5.51 -7.69
CA THR A 118 16.99 5.66 -6.82
C THR A 118 18.31 5.25 -7.48
N THR A 119 18.27 4.38 -8.49
CA THR A 119 19.46 3.94 -9.25
C THR A 119 19.77 4.81 -10.48
N GLY A 120 18.97 5.85 -10.75
CA GLY A 120 19.20 6.78 -11.86
C GLY A 120 19.05 6.15 -13.25
N MET A 121 18.36 5.00 -13.36
CA MET A 121 18.16 4.34 -14.64
C MET A 121 17.10 5.08 -15.48
N PRO A 122 17.26 5.17 -16.82
CA PRO A 122 16.25 5.75 -17.72
C PRO A 122 14.91 4.97 -17.73
N LEU A 123 14.84 3.83 -17.03
CA LEU A 123 13.63 3.07 -16.77
C LEU A 123 12.70 3.76 -15.76
N ALA A 124 13.22 4.65 -14.90
CA ALA A 124 12.46 5.32 -13.84
C ALA A 124 11.31 6.16 -14.42
N THR A 125 11.60 7.00 -15.42
CA THR A 125 10.62 7.88 -16.09
C THR A 125 9.63 7.09 -16.93
N LYS A 126 10.06 5.97 -17.54
CA LYS A 126 9.15 5.04 -18.24
C LYS A 126 8.21 4.33 -17.27
N LEU A 127 8.69 3.90 -16.11
CA LEU A 127 7.88 3.28 -15.07
C LEU A 127 6.97 4.28 -14.37
N GLU A 128 7.39 5.55 -14.21
CA GLU A 128 6.57 6.63 -13.67
C GLU A 128 5.32 6.85 -14.54
N HIS A 129 5.53 7.01 -15.85
CA HIS A 129 4.44 7.08 -16.82
C HIS A 129 3.62 5.79 -16.84
N LEU A 130 4.25 4.61 -16.73
CA LEU A 130 3.51 3.35 -16.68
C LEU A 130 2.65 3.25 -15.41
N MET A 131 3.13 3.70 -14.26
CA MET A 131 2.39 3.67 -13.00
C MET A 131 1.28 4.71 -12.97
N LEU A 132 1.57 5.98 -13.23
CA LEU A 132 0.54 7.01 -13.26
C LEU A 132 -0.53 6.75 -14.33
N TYR A 133 -0.15 6.23 -15.50
CA TYR A 133 -1.05 6.10 -16.64
C TYR A 133 -1.65 4.70 -16.83
N TYR A 134 -1.07 3.64 -16.29
CA TYR A 134 -1.67 2.29 -16.32
C TYR A 134 -2.12 1.81 -14.94
N VAL A 135 -1.36 2.05 -13.87
CA VAL A 135 -1.78 1.58 -12.54
C VAL A 135 -3.02 2.33 -12.08
N LEU A 136 -3.12 3.64 -12.32
CA LEU A 136 -4.28 4.44 -11.91
C LEU A 136 -5.58 4.00 -12.61
N PRO A 137 -5.66 3.86 -13.96
CA PRO A 137 -6.86 3.35 -14.61
C PRO A 137 -7.10 1.85 -14.40
N VAL A 138 -6.07 1.03 -14.17
CA VAL A 138 -6.27 -0.37 -13.75
C VAL A 138 -6.84 -0.43 -12.33
N LEU A 139 -6.41 0.47 -11.43
CA LEU A 139 -7.00 0.65 -10.11
C LEU A 139 -8.47 1.06 -10.24
N VAL A 140 -8.78 2.04 -11.09
CA VAL A 140 -10.15 2.50 -11.33
C VAL A 140 -11.00 1.38 -11.94
N ALA A 141 -10.49 0.64 -12.93
CA ALA A 141 -11.19 -0.49 -13.53
C ALA A 141 -11.41 -1.62 -12.52
N PHE A 142 -10.44 -1.91 -11.67
CA PHE A 142 -10.56 -2.91 -10.60
C PHE A 142 -11.49 -2.46 -9.48
N LEU A 143 -11.48 -1.17 -9.13
CA LEU A 143 -12.42 -0.53 -8.22
C LEU A 143 -13.84 -0.65 -8.75
N LEU A 144 -14.07 -0.30 -10.02
CA LEU A 144 -15.37 -0.41 -10.67
C LEU A 144 -15.81 -1.88 -10.75
N PHE A 145 -14.90 -2.78 -11.13
CA PHE A 145 -15.21 -4.21 -11.18
C PHE A 145 -15.56 -4.79 -9.81
N SER A 146 -14.78 -4.47 -8.78
CA SER A 146 -14.98 -4.94 -7.40
C SER A 146 -16.26 -4.37 -6.80
N THR A 147 -16.52 -3.07 -6.92
CA THR A 147 -17.78 -2.44 -6.48
C THR A 147 -18.99 -2.98 -7.23
N LEU A 148 -18.92 -3.14 -8.56
CA LEU A 148 -20.01 -3.75 -9.35
C LEU A 148 -20.26 -5.21 -8.94
N ARG A 149 -19.20 -5.96 -8.65
CA ARG A 149 -19.30 -7.35 -8.20
C ARG A 149 -19.85 -7.44 -6.77
N ALA A 150 -19.50 -6.49 -5.90
CA ALA A 150 -20.03 -6.35 -4.55
C ALA A 150 -21.53 -6.04 -4.57
N TRP A 151 -21.91 -5.03 -5.35
CA TRP A 151 -23.28 -4.60 -5.56
C TRP A 151 -24.15 -5.72 -6.14
N ARG A 152 -23.66 -6.44 -7.17
CA ARG A 152 -24.36 -7.61 -7.74
C ARG A 152 -24.51 -8.78 -6.77
N ARG A 153 -23.58 -8.97 -5.83
CA ARG A 153 -23.67 -10.02 -4.80
C ARG A 153 -24.64 -9.66 -3.68
N GLN A 154 -24.73 -8.37 -3.31
CA GLN A 154 -25.71 -7.89 -2.34
C GLN A 154 -27.13 -7.90 -2.93
N HIS A 155 -27.32 -7.46 -4.17
CA HIS A 155 -28.65 -7.52 -4.84
C HIS A 155 -29.12 -8.92 -5.22
N LYS A 156 -28.25 -9.94 -5.21
CA LYS A 156 -28.65 -11.34 -5.38
C LYS A 156 -29.13 -12.00 -4.08
N ARG A 157 -29.05 -11.33 -2.93
CA ARG A 157 -29.38 -11.90 -1.61
C ARG A 157 -30.79 -11.59 -1.08
N GLU A 158 -31.65 -10.90 -1.82
CA GLU A 158 -33.10 -10.84 -1.54
C GLU A 158 -33.85 -10.98 -2.88
N PRO A 159 -34.83 -11.91 -3.00
CA PRO A 159 -35.94 -12.06 -2.04
C PRO A 159 -36.13 -13.51 -1.54
N GLN A 160 -36.05 -13.71 -0.22
CA GLN A 160 -36.89 -14.63 0.56
C GLN A 160 -37.07 -14.07 1.96
#